data_AF-A0A517IBT0-F1
#
_entry.id   AF-A0A517IBT0-F1
#
_cell.length_a   1.000
_cell.length_b   1.000
_cell.length_c   1.000
_cell.angle_alpha   90.00
_cell.angle_beta   90.00
_cell.angle_gamma   90.00
#
_symmetry.space_group_name_H-M   'P 1'
#
loop_
_entity.id
_entity.type
_entity.pdbx_description
1 polymer ?
#
loop_
_entity_poly.entity_id
_entity_poly.type
_entity_poly.pdbx_seq_one_letter_code
_entity_poly.pdbx_strand_id
1 'polypeptide(L)'
;MVLSWYVIIPILFVMAVAMYTDLRRRLIYDWLTLPGIVYFLVLHAYLHPEKWLTYAMGVIVLGGISLLMAVISNGQMGGGDIKLLALVGAAVGWQAGLVVLMLTYLLAGVSVLPMWAIAKMTGRMKIGREIPLAPFVAGGTSLMLVMIMYS
;
A
#
# COMPACT_ATOMS: atom_id res chain seq x y z
N MET A 1 18.65 -3.61 7.63
CA MET A 1 18.55 -2.15 7.34
C MET A 1 17.52 -1.61 8.31
N VAL A 2 17.97 -1.05 9.43
CA VAL A 2 17.05 -0.66 10.51
C VAL A 2 16.30 0.59 10.05
N LEU A 3 15.00 0.48 9.82
CA LEU A 3 14.16 1.64 9.56
C LEU A 3 14.15 2.53 10.82
N SER A 4 14.41 3.82 10.64
CA SER A 4 14.35 4.76 11.75
C SER A 4 12.90 4.97 12.19
N TRP A 5 12.70 5.31 13.47
CA TRP A 5 11.37 5.59 14.01
C TRP A 5 10.66 6.75 13.27
N TYR A 6 11.43 7.65 12.65
CA TYR A 6 10.96 8.71 11.76
C TYR A 6 10.28 8.21 10.49
N VAL A 7 10.46 6.95 10.12
CA VAL A 7 9.77 6.30 9.00
C VAL A 7 8.59 5.48 9.51
N ILE A 8 8.82 4.68 10.56
CA ILE A 8 7.84 3.72 11.10
C ILE A 8 6.58 4.44 11.62
N ILE A 9 6.75 5.49 12.44
CA ILE A 9 5.60 6.16 13.05
C ILE A 9 4.74 6.86 11.97
N PRO A 10 5.32 7.65 11.04
CA PRO A 10 4.52 8.29 10.00
C PRO A 10 3.85 7.31 9.04
N ILE A 11 4.50 6.21 8.66
CA ILE A 11 3.85 5.26 7.74
C ILE A 11 2.68 4.55 8.42
N LEU A 12 2.80 4.16 9.70
CA LEU A 12 1.70 3.57 10.44
C LEU A 12 0.53 4.56 10.60
N PHE A 13 0.84 5.85 10.82
CA PHE A 13 -0.16 6.90 10.87
C PHE A 13 -0.90 7.05 9.52
N VAL A 14 -0.16 7.14 8.42
CA VAL A 14 -0.74 7.21 7.06
C VAL A 14 -1.62 5.99 6.79
N MET A 15 -1.16 4.79 7.14
CA MET A 15 -1.93 3.55 6.97
C MET A 15 -3.22 3.56 7.78
N ALA A 16 -3.17 4.01 9.04
CA ALA A 16 -4.35 4.11 9.89
C ALA A 16 -5.39 5.11 9.33
N VAL A 17 -4.94 6.28 8.86
CA VAL A 17 -5.82 7.28 8.25
C VAL A 17 -6.39 6.76 6.93
N ALA A 18 -5.55 6.20 6.05
CA ALA A 18 -5.98 5.65 4.77
C ALA A 18 -6.98 4.51 4.96
N MET A 19 -6.73 3.59 5.88
CA MET A 19 -7.66 2.51 6.24
C MET A 19 -9.00 3.07 6.75
N TYR A 20 -8.96 4.06 7.63
CA TYR A 20 -10.19 4.68 8.16
C TYR A 20 -11.00 5.38 7.07
N THR A 21 -10.35 6.16 6.20
CA THR A 21 -11.03 6.89 5.13
C THR A 21 -11.53 5.97 4.03
N ASP A 22 -10.80 4.90 3.73
CA ASP A 22 -11.19 3.89 2.73
C ASP A 22 -12.41 3.08 3.21
N LEU A 23 -12.42 2.63 4.47
CA LEU A 23 -13.56 1.92 5.07
C LEU A 23 -14.82 2.79 5.17
N ARG A 24 -14.66 4.10 5.44
CA ARG A 24 -15.80 5.00 5.66
C ARG A 24 -16.32 5.66 4.39
N ARG A 25 -15.42 6.06 3.50
CA ARG A 25 -15.71 6.92 2.35
C ARG A 25 -15.20 6.37 1.01
N ARG A 26 -14.44 5.26 1.00
CA ARG A 26 -13.79 4.68 -0.20
C ARG A 26 -12.93 5.68 -0.95
N LEU A 27 -12.28 6.57 -0.19
CA LEU A 27 -11.44 7.63 -0.73
C LEU A 27 -10.12 7.64 0.02
N ILE A 28 -9.03 7.64 -0.74
CA ILE A 28 -7.69 7.88 -0.25
C ILE A 28 -7.30 9.28 -0.74
N TYR A 29 -7.06 10.18 0.19
CA TYR A 29 -6.87 11.58 -0.12
C TYR A 29 -5.45 11.89 -0.62
N ASP A 30 -5.37 12.67 -1.69
CA ASP A 30 -4.11 13.16 -2.27
C ASP A 30 -3.29 14.01 -1.29
N TRP A 31 -3.97 14.78 -0.42
CA TRP A 31 -3.31 15.57 0.61
C TRP A 31 -2.59 14.72 1.66
N LEU A 32 -2.92 13.43 1.76
CA LEU A 32 -2.22 12.48 2.63
C LEU A 32 -1.10 11.76 1.87
N THR A 33 -1.39 11.29 0.66
CA THR A 33 -0.45 10.43 -0.09
C THR A 33 0.68 11.22 -0.75
N LEU A 34 0.39 12.34 -1.42
CA LEU A 34 1.42 13.11 -2.13
C LEU A 34 2.44 13.74 -1.17
N PRO A 35 2.03 14.42 -0.08
CA PRO A 35 2.98 14.92 0.90
C PRO A 35 3.74 13.80 1.62
N GLY A 36 3.11 12.64 1.82
CA GLY A 36 3.78 11.47 2.38
C GLY A 36 4.91 10.94 1.50
N ILE A 37 4.69 10.84 0.17
CA ILE A 37 5.74 10.47 -0.78
C ILE A 37 6.92 11.43 -0.69
N VAL A 38 6.65 12.75 -0.75
CA VAL A 38 7.68 13.79 -0.66
C VAL A 38 8.43 13.69 0.67
N TYR A 39 7.71 13.54 1.78
CA TYR A 39 8.29 13.40 3.11
C TYR A 39 9.27 12.23 3.17
N PHE A 40 8.87 11.02 2.74
CA PHE A 40 9.75 9.85 2.82
C PHE A 40 10.95 9.96 1.87
N LEU A 41 10.80 10.52 0.67
CA LEU A 41 11.92 10.71 -0.25
C LEU A 41 12.95 11.70 0.31
N VAL A 42 12.50 12.85 0.83
CA VAL A 42 13.37 13.86 1.44
C VAL A 42 14.06 13.29 2.68
N LEU A 43 13.31 12.59 3.53
CA LEU A 43 13.85 11.97 4.74
C LEU A 43 14.94 10.94 4.41
N HIS A 44 14.72 10.08 3.41
CA HIS A 44 15.71 9.09 3.00
C HIS A 44 16.90 9.69 2.27
N ALA A 45 16.70 10.75 1.49
CA ALA A 45 17.81 11.49 0.88
C ALA A 45 18.71 12.14 1.94
N TYR A 46 18.16 12.55 3.08
CA TYR A 46 18.92 13.13 4.19
C TYR A 46 19.58 12.07 5.09
N LEU A 47 18.85 11.02 5.49
CA LEU A 47 19.34 10.00 6.42
C LEU A 47 20.23 8.95 5.75
N HIS A 48 19.93 8.58 4.50
CA HIS A 48 20.59 7.51 3.75
C HIS A 48 20.86 7.97 2.30
N PRO A 49 21.69 9.01 2.12
CA PRO A 49 21.97 9.60 0.81
C PRO A 49 22.59 8.60 -0.17
N GLU A 50 23.20 7.51 0.29
CA GLU A 50 23.73 6.44 -0.55
C GLU A 50 22.64 5.50 -1.10
N LYS A 51 21.45 5.49 -0.49
CA LYS A 51 20.33 4.61 -0.86
C LYS A 51 19.11 5.35 -1.42
N TRP A 52 19.16 6.68 -1.55
CA TRP A 52 18.04 7.50 -2.03
C TRP A 52 17.39 6.94 -3.31
N LEU A 53 18.20 6.43 -4.25
CA LEU A 53 17.74 5.86 -5.51
C LEU A 53 16.85 4.63 -5.30
N THR A 54 17.08 3.85 -4.25
CA THR A 54 16.26 2.68 -3.90
C THR A 54 14.84 3.08 -3.48
N TYR A 55 14.70 4.22 -2.80
CA TYR A 55 13.40 4.76 -2.39
C TYR A 55 12.68 5.47 -3.53
N ALA A 56 13.41 6.23 -4.35
CA ALA A 56 12.88 6.82 -5.58
C ALA A 56 12.38 5.75 -6.56
N MET A 57 13.16 4.68 -6.75
CA MET A 57 12.74 3.51 -7.51
C MET A 57 11.54 2.81 -6.86
N GLY A 58 11.43 2.83 -5.53
CA GLY A 58 10.24 2.31 -4.84
C GLY A 58 8.96 2.97 -5.30
N VAL A 59 8.95 4.30 -5.45
CA VAL A 59 7.81 5.06 -5.97
C VAL A 59 7.46 4.64 -7.40
N ILE A 60 8.47 4.57 -8.27
CA ILE A 60 8.29 4.24 -9.69
C ILE A 60 7.83 2.79 -9.86
N VAL A 61 8.44 1.85 -9.14
CA VAL A 61 8.14 0.42 -9.25
C VAL A 61 6.76 0.11 -8.68
N LEU A 62 6.46 0.51 -7.43
CA LEU A 62 5.16 0.20 -6.84
C LEU A 62 4.04 1.01 -7.49
N GLY A 63 4.27 2.30 -7.76
CA GLY A 63 3.32 3.15 -8.49
C GLY A 63 3.09 2.68 -9.92
N GLY A 64 4.16 2.27 -10.62
CA GLY A 64 4.09 1.76 -11.98
C GLY A 64 3.38 0.41 -12.07
N ILE A 65 3.71 -0.54 -11.19
CA ILE A 65 3.03 -1.84 -11.14
C ILE A 65 1.55 -1.66 -10.80
N SER A 66 1.22 -0.81 -9.83
CA SER A 66 -0.19 -0.52 -9.50
C SER A 66 -0.94 0.19 -10.62
N LEU A 67 -0.30 1.12 -11.33
CA LEU A 67 -0.88 1.74 -12.52
C LEU A 67 -1.12 0.72 -13.64
N LEU A 68 -0.16 -0.17 -13.90
CA LEU A 68 -0.32 -1.25 -14.89
C LEU A 68 -1.50 -2.16 -14.51
N MET A 69 -1.64 -2.53 -13.24
CA MET A 69 -2.77 -3.32 -12.77
C MET A 69 -4.11 -2.58 -12.93
N ALA A 70 -4.15 -1.27 -12.69
CA ALA A 70 -5.35 -0.47 -12.93
C ALA A 70 -5.73 -0.44 -14.41
N VAL A 71 -4.76 -0.30 -15.32
CA VAL A 71 -5.02 -0.33 -16.77
C VAL A 71 -5.50 -1.70 -17.23
N ILE A 72 -4.82 -2.78 -16.82
CA ILE A 72 -5.17 -4.16 -17.21
C ILE A 72 -6.54 -4.56 -16.66
N SER A 73 -6.90 -4.08 -15.47
CA SER A 73 -8.19 -4.37 -14.85
C SER A 73 -9.34 -3.48 -15.33
N ASN A 74 -9.14 -2.66 -16.38
CA ASN A 74 -10.12 -1.67 -16.87
C ASN A 74 -10.59 -0.69 -15.78
N GLY A 75 -9.67 -0.24 -14.93
CA GLY A 75 -9.92 0.78 -13.92
C GLY A 75 -10.59 0.27 -12.64
N GLN A 76 -10.59 -1.04 -12.37
CA GLN A 76 -11.11 -1.58 -11.11
C GLN A 76 -10.30 -1.14 -9.88
N MET A 77 -9.04 -0.75 -10.08
CA MET A 77 -8.18 -0.23 -9.03
C MET A 77 -8.23 1.30 -9.00
N GLY A 78 -8.52 1.87 -7.83
CA GLY A 78 -8.67 3.30 -7.67
C GLY A 78 -7.33 4.05 -7.78
N GLY A 79 -7.36 5.28 -8.30
CA GLY A 79 -6.17 6.15 -8.33
C GLY A 79 -5.58 6.44 -6.95
N GLY A 80 -6.41 6.38 -5.90
CA GLY A 80 -5.98 6.48 -4.51
C GLY A 80 -5.09 5.31 -4.08
N ASP A 81 -5.41 4.08 -4.49
CA ASP A 81 -4.66 2.86 -4.15
C ASP A 81 -3.28 2.87 -4.80
N ILE A 82 -3.20 3.34 -6.06
CA ILE A 82 -1.94 3.52 -6.79
C ILE A 82 -1.02 4.46 -6.01
N LYS A 83 -1.54 5.62 -5.57
CA LYS A 83 -0.76 6.61 -4.80
C LYS A 83 -0.36 6.07 -3.43
N LEU A 84 -1.21 5.27 -2.78
CA LEU A 84 -0.88 4.64 -1.51
C LEU A 84 0.26 3.64 -1.65
N LEU A 85 0.26 2.79 -2.68
CA LEU A 85 1.37 1.87 -2.96
C LEU A 85 2.65 2.60 -3.37
N ALA A 86 2.54 3.68 -4.13
CA ALA A 86 3.69 4.54 -4.44
C ALA A 86 4.30 5.14 -3.16
N LEU A 87 3.47 5.58 -2.20
CA LEU A 87 3.90 6.05 -0.89
C LEU A 87 4.60 4.96 -0.08
N VAL A 88 4.07 3.73 -0.08
CA VAL A 88 4.74 2.59 0.55
C VAL A 88 6.13 2.41 -0.06
N GLY A 89 6.23 2.46 -1.39
CA GLY A 89 7.52 2.38 -2.09
C GLY A 89 8.50 3.49 -1.67
N ALA A 90 8.02 4.73 -1.48
CA ALA A 90 8.83 5.84 -0.98
C ALA A 90 9.37 5.57 0.44
N ALA A 91 8.59 4.90 1.28
CA ALA A 91 8.91 4.68 2.68
C ALA A 91 9.83 3.48 2.91
N VAL A 92 9.59 2.35 2.22
CA VAL A 92 10.34 1.10 2.46
C VAL A 92 11.32 0.74 1.33
N GLY A 93 11.26 1.43 0.19
CA GLY A 93 12.06 1.12 -1.00
C GLY A 93 11.44 0.05 -1.89
N TRP A 94 12.03 -0.18 -3.07
CA TRP A 94 11.43 -1.08 -4.07
C TRP A 94 11.46 -2.56 -3.66
N GLN A 95 12.55 -3.06 -3.07
CA GLN A 95 12.63 -4.49 -2.69
C GLN A 95 11.61 -4.83 -1.61
N ALA A 96 11.59 -4.06 -0.52
CA ALA A 96 10.62 -4.27 0.56
C ALA A 96 9.20 -3.94 0.11
N GLY A 97 9.03 -2.93 -0.75
CA GLY A 97 7.73 -2.58 -1.30
C GLY A 97 7.14 -3.69 -2.17
N LEU A 98 7.94 -4.42 -2.95
CA LEU A 98 7.46 -5.59 -3.70
C LEU A 98 6.94 -6.69 -2.77
N VAL A 99 7.61 -6.92 -1.63
CA VAL A 99 7.13 -7.85 -0.61
C VAL A 99 5.81 -7.36 -0.01
N VAL A 100 5.69 -6.07 0.30
CA VAL A 100 4.42 -5.48 0.78
C VAL A 100 3.30 -5.67 -0.24
N LEU A 101 3.58 -5.44 -1.53
CA LEU A 101 2.62 -5.64 -2.61
C LEU A 101 2.16 -7.10 -2.68
N MET A 102 3.09 -8.05 -2.63
CA MET A 102 2.76 -9.49 -2.61
C MET A 102 1.92 -9.84 -1.37
N LEU A 103 2.31 -9.39 -0.17
CA LEU A 103 1.57 -9.63 1.07
C LEU A 103 0.16 -9.02 1.02
N THR A 104 0.03 -7.82 0.45
CA THR A 104 -1.25 -7.13 0.27
C THR A 104 -2.22 -7.99 -0.54
N TYR A 105 -1.79 -8.45 -1.73
CA TYR A 105 -2.64 -9.28 -2.59
C TYR A 105 -2.87 -10.67 -2.02
N LEU A 106 -1.91 -11.24 -1.28
CA LEU A 106 -2.09 -12.50 -0.59
C LEU A 106 -3.18 -12.38 0.49
N LEU A 107 -3.12 -11.35 1.34
CA LEU A 107 -4.11 -11.08 2.38
C LEU A 107 -5.49 -10.78 1.77
N ALA A 108 -5.53 -10.00 0.69
CA ALA A 108 -6.75 -9.74 -0.05
C ALA A 108 -7.33 -11.04 -0.63
N GLY A 109 -6.52 -11.88 -1.28
CA GLY A 109 -6.96 -13.15 -1.85
C GLY A 109 -7.51 -14.11 -0.80
N VAL A 110 -6.79 -14.31 0.31
CA VAL A 110 -7.19 -15.24 1.38
C VAL A 110 -8.49 -14.80 2.07
N SER A 111 -8.74 -13.49 2.17
CA SER A 111 -9.97 -12.99 2.80
C SER A 111 -11.13 -12.88 1.82
N VAL A 112 -10.89 -12.37 0.61
CA VAL A 112 -11.93 -12.07 -0.38
C VAL A 112 -12.42 -13.32 -1.10
N LEU A 113 -11.55 -14.27 -1.45
CA LEU A 113 -11.95 -15.46 -2.21
C LEU A 113 -12.99 -16.33 -1.47
N PRO A 114 -12.83 -16.63 -0.16
CA PRO A 114 -13.85 -17.38 0.58
C PRO A 114 -15.17 -16.60 0.70
N MET A 115 -15.09 -15.29 0.96
CA MET A 115 -16.28 -14.43 1.03
C MET A 115 -17.05 -14.43 -0.30
N TRP A 116 -16.33 -14.34 -1.42
CA TRP A 116 -16.91 -14.40 -2.75
C TRP A 116 -17.51 -15.78 -3.05
N ALA A 117 -16.82 -16.87 -2.72
CA ALA A 117 -17.33 -18.23 -2.89
C ALA A 117 -18.64 -18.46 -2.10
N ILE A 118 -18.68 -18.06 -0.83
CA ILE A 118 -19.88 -18.18 0.03
C ILE A 118 -21.02 -17.30 -0.50
N ALA A 119 -20.73 -16.06 -0.91
CA ALA A 119 -21.74 -15.16 -1.46
C ALA A 119 -22.34 -15.69 -2.77
N LYS A 120 -21.53 -16.35 -3.60
CA LYS A 120 -21.96 -17.03 -4.83
C LYS A 120 -22.84 -18.25 -4.51
N MET A 121 -22.44 -19.10 -3.56
CA MET A 121 -23.21 -20.28 -3.15
C MET A 121 -24.54 -19.92 -2.48
N THR A 122 -24.60 -18.83 -1.73
CA THR A 122 -25.82 -18.38 -1.03
C THR A 122 -26.73 -17.47 -1.87
N GLY A 123 -26.37 -17.19 -3.13
CA GLY A 123 -27.14 -16.31 -4.02
C GLY A 123 -27.19 -14.84 -3.57
N ARG A 124 -26.36 -14.45 -2.59
CA ARG A 124 -26.34 -13.10 -1.98
C ARG A 124 -25.33 -12.17 -2.65
N MET A 125 -24.88 -12.47 -3.86
CA MET A 125 -23.92 -11.63 -4.57
C MET A 125 -24.49 -10.23 -4.84
N LYS A 126 -24.07 -9.26 -4.02
CA LYS A 126 -24.22 -7.84 -4.34
C LYS A 126 -23.09 -7.45 -5.29
N ILE A 127 -23.35 -7.59 -6.58
CA ILE A 127 -22.48 -7.11 -7.66
C ILE A 127 -22.29 -5.60 -7.47
N GLY A 128 -21.03 -5.14 -7.35
CA GLY A 128 -20.70 -3.71 -7.37
C GLY A 128 -20.12 -3.09 -6.09
N ARG A 129 -19.84 -3.86 -5.02
CA ARG A 129 -19.02 -3.33 -3.92
C ARG A 129 -17.54 -3.49 -4.24
N GLU A 130 -16.91 -2.41 -4.71
CA GLU A 130 -15.45 -2.27 -4.64
C GLU A 130 -14.96 -2.62 -3.24
N ILE A 131 -13.92 -3.46 -3.18
CA ILE A 131 -13.36 -3.94 -1.93
C ILE A 131 -12.25 -2.96 -1.55
N PRO A 132 -12.31 -2.36 -0.34
CA PRO A 132 -11.29 -1.43 0.12
C PRO A 132 -9.92 -2.13 0.16
N LEU A 133 -8.95 -1.64 -0.62
CA LEU A 133 -7.60 -2.22 -0.69
C LEU A 133 -6.71 -1.73 0.46
N ALA A 134 -6.96 -0.52 0.98
CA ALA A 134 -6.12 0.11 2.00
C ALA A 134 -5.93 -0.74 3.28
N PRO A 135 -6.94 -1.46 3.81
CA PRO A 135 -6.76 -2.37 4.95
C PRO A 135 -5.73 -3.48 4.67
N PHE A 136 -5.71 -4.02 3.45
CA PHE A 136 -4.76 -5.06 3.06
C PHE A 136 -3.36 -4.49 2.86
N VAL A 137 -3.25 -3.29 2.30
CA VAL A 137 -1.97 -2.56 2.18
C VAL A 137 -1.39 -2.26 3.56
N ALA A 138 -2.23 -1.82 4.50
CA ALA A 138 -1.85 -1.57 5.89
C ALA A 138 -1.36 -2.86 6.57
N GLY A 139 -2.06 -3.98 6.37
CA GLY A 139 -1.65 -5.29 6.87
C GLY A 139 -0.31 -5.75 6.32
N GLY A 140 -0.13 -5.71 4.99
CA GLY A 140 1.12 -6.09 4.33
C GLY A 140 2.29 -5.20 4.74
N THR A 141 2.06 -3.89 4.86
CA THR A 141 3.07 -2.93 5.34
C THR A 141 3.48 -3.23 6.77
N SER A 142 2.51 -3.46 7.66
CA SER A 142 2.79 -3.75 9.08
C SER A 142 3.60 -5.04 9.25
N LEU A 143 3.24 -6.10 8.52
CA LEU A 143 3.99 -7.35 8.52
C LEU A 143 5.43 -7.15 8.02
N MET A 144 5.61 -6.38 6.94
CA MET A 144 6.95 -6.09 6.42
C MET A 144 7.79 -5.30 7.43
N LEU A 145 7.21 -4.31 8.11
CA LEU A 145 7.91 -3.55 9.16
C LEU A 145 8.37 -4.47 10.30
N VAL A 146 7.52 -5.40 10.72
CA VAL A 146 7.88 -6.43 11.72
C VAL A 146 9.05 -7.28 11.22
N MET A 147 8.99 -7.78 9.98
CA MET A 147 10.10 -8.56 9.40
C MET A 147 11.42 -7.80 9.40
N ILE A 148 11.40 -6.51 9.06
CA ILE A 148 12.59 -5.65 9.05
C ILE A 148 13.14 -5.44 10.47
N MET A 149 12.28 -5.35 11.49
CA MET A 149 12.71 -5.15 12.88
C MET A 149 13.43 -6.37 13.48
N TYR A 150 13.06 -7.57 13.05
CA TYR A 150 13.62 -8.83 13.58
C TYR A 150 14.74 -9.43 12.70
N SER A 151 15.18 -8.72 11.65
CA SER A 151 16.26 -9.13 10.73
C SER A 151 17.51 -8.26 10.89
#